data_AF-A0A2W4J8Q6-F1
#
_entry.id   AF-A0A2W4J8Q6-F1
#
_cell.length_a   1.000
_cell.length_b   1.000
_cell.length_c   1.000
_cell.angle_alpha   90.00
_cell.angle_beta   90.00
_cell.angle_gamma   90.00
#
_symmetry.space_group_name_H-M   'P 1'
#
loop_
_entity.id
_entity.type
_entity.pdbx_description
1 polymer ?
#
loop_
_entity_poly.entity_id
_entity_poly.type
_entity_poly.pdbx_seq_one_letter_code
_entity_poly.pdbx_strand_id
1 'polypeptide(L)'
;MAGGFSIDLSEVRHLAHTLEHAEERMTRATDRLRDASCSDLGHPRLDRAAEAFQDDWEDGIDEIGDLTGDIVEGLRKAIRVYRELDESIRDTFGGGQQGYVAGAGPDPGDSIIARRLEGE
;
A
#
# COMPACT_ATOMS: atom_id res chain seq x y z
N MET A 1 -4.89 -9.95 20.82
CA MET A 1 -4.96 -8.67 20.09
C MET A 1 -4.18 -8.82 18.78
N ALA A 2 -4.69 -9.57 17.80
CA ALA A 2 -3.97 -9.88 16.55
C ALA A 2 -4.87 -9.73 15.30
N GLY A 3 -5.80 -8.77 15.36
CA GLY A 3 -6.65 -8.39 14.21
C GLY A 3 -6.20 -7.10 13.53
N GLY A 4 -4.94 -6.70 13.72
CA GLY A 4 -4.41 -5.44 13.20
C GLY A 4 -4.08 -5.58 11.71
N PHE A 5 -4.90 -4.96 10.87
CA PHE A 5 -4.61 -4.64 9.47
C PHE A 5 -4.03 -5.79 8.65
N SER A 6 -4.84 -6.83 8.40
CA SER A 6 -4.64 -7.65 7.20
C SER A 6 -4.98 -6.77 5.98
N ILE A 7 -4.05 -5.88 5.60
CA ILE A 7 -4.10 -5.24 4.29
C ILE A 7 -4.11 -6.38 3.30
N ASP A 8 -5.24 -6.57 2.61
CA ASP A 8 -5.35 -7.61 1.62
C ASP A 8 -4.48 -7.22 0.43
N LEU A 9 -3.25 -7.70 0.47
CA LEU A 9 -2.25 -7.54 -0.59
C LEU A 9 -2.77 -8.01 -1.93
N SER A 10 -3.72 -8.95 -1.92
CA SER A 10 -4.34 -9.47 -3.13
C SER A 10 -5.33 -8.47 -3.71
N GLU A 11 -6.12 -7.78 -2.89
CA GLU A 11 -7.05 -6.73 -3.34
C GLU A 11 -6.31 -5.51 -3.90
N VAL A 12 -5.23 -5.08 -3.25
CA VAL A 12 -4.39 -3.98 -3.76
C VAL A 12 -3.77 -4.34 -5.11
N ARG A 13 -3.26 -5.57 -5.24
CA ARG A 13 -2.70 -6.07 -6.49
C ARG A 13 -3.78 -6.21 -7.56
N HIS A 14 -4.98 -6.61 -7.18
CA HIS A 14 -6.12 -6.73 -8.08
C HIS A 14 -6.57 -5.36 -8.59
N LEU A 15 -6.60 -4.35 -7.73
CA LEU A 15 -6.88 -2.97 -8.10
C LEU A 15 -5.83 -2.44 -9.09
N ALA A 16 -4.54 -2.65 -8.79
CA ALA A 16 -3.43 -2.28 -9.68
C ALA A 16 -3.60 -2.88 -11.07
N HIS A 17 -3.80 -4.20 -11.13
CA HIS A 17 -3.98 -4.91 -12.40
C HIS A 17 -5.25 -4.46 -13.14
N THR A 18 -6.31 -4.10 -12.41
CA THR A 18 -7.55 -3.59 -13.00
C THR A 18 -7.32 -2.23 -13.65
N LEU A 19 -6.55 -1.36 -13.00
CA LEU A 19 -6.21 -0.03 -13.48
C LEU A 19 -5.24 -0.08 -14.67
N GLU A 20 -4.21 -0.93 -14.63
CA GLU A 20 -3.31 -1.21 -15.75
C GLU A 20 -4.10 -1.71 -16.99
N HIS A 21 -5.05 -2.63 -16.81
CA HIS A 21 -5.90 -3.06 -17.92
C HIS A 21 -6.89 -1.99 -18.39
N ALA A 22 -7.32 -1.09 -17.50
CA ALA A 22 -8.18 0.02 -17.89
C ALA A 22 -7.40 1.02 -18.75
N GLU A 23 -6.16 1.36 -18.36
CA GLU A 23 -5.21 2.15 -19.13
C GLU A 23 -5.00 1.56 -20.52
N GLU A 24 -4.57 0.29 -20.63
CA GLU A 24 -4.36 -0.39 -21.92
C GLU A 24 -5.59 -0.36 -22.83
N ARG A 25 -6.79 -0.55 -22.25
CA ARG A 25 -8.05 -0.52 -22.99
C ARG A 25 -8.38 0.88 -23.48
N MET A 26 -8.11 1.89 -22.67
CA MET A 26 -8.35 3.29 -22.99
C MET A 26 -7.36 3.77 -24.05
N THR A 27 -6.07 3.47 -23.94
CA THR A 27 -5.06 3.77 -24.98
C THR A 27 -5.44 3.16 -26.32
N ARG A 28 -5.85 1.89 -26.34
CA ARG A 28 -6.33 1.24 -27.58
C ARG A 28 -7.58 1.90 -28.17
N ALA A 29 -8.46 2.45 -27.33
CA ALA A 29 -9.63 3.18 -27.81
C ALA A 29 -9.22 4.53 -28.42
N THR A 30 -8.26 5.22 -27.80
CA THR A 30 -7.65 6.46 -28.30
C THR A 30 -6.96 6.24 -29.65
N ASP A 31 -6.15 5.19 -29.79
CA ASP A 31 -5.49 4.84 -31.06
C ASP A 31 -6.51 4.61 -32.19
N ARG A 32 -7.60 3.90 -31.90
CA ARG A 32 -8.69 3.69 -32.88
C ARG A 32 -9.39 4.99 -33.25
N LEU A 33 -9.54 5.91 -32.29
CA LEU A 33 -10.11 7.23 -32.55
C LEU A 33 -9.16 8.07 -33.43
N ARG A 34 -7.85 8.00 -33.18
CA ARG A 34 -6.82 8.65 -33.98
C ARG A 34 -6.86 8.18 -35.43
N ASP A 35 -6.89 6.86 -35.64
CA ASP A 35 -6.98 6.27 -36.97
C ASP A 35 -8.24 6.72 -37.73
N ALA A 36 -9.37 6.89 -37.04
CA ALA A 36 -10.60 7.40 -37.64
C ALA A 36 -10.58 8.92 -37.92
N SER A 37 -9.82 9.70 -37.15
CA SER A 37 -9.79 11.16 -37.26
C SER A 37 -8.89 11.72 -38.36
N CYS A 38 -7.88 10.97 -38.82
CA CYS A 38 -6.85 11.44 -39.75
C CYS A 38 -7.37 11.80 -41.18
N SER A 39 -8.64 11.50 -41.50
CA SER A 39 -9.21 11.91 -42.80
C SER A 39 -10.74 11.93 -42.91
N ASP A 40 -11.51 11.51 -41.90
CA ASP A 40 -12.85 10.96 -42.13
C ASP A 40 -14.03 11.73 -41.51
N LEU A 41 -13.80 12.81 -40.75
CA LEU A 41 -14.91 13.59 -40.18
C LEU A 41 -15.43 14.68 -41.13
N GLY A 42 -14.69 14.98 -42.21
CA GLY A 42 -15.16 15.77 -43.34
C GLY A 42 -15.36 17.27 -43.08
N HIS A 43 -14.98 17.78 -41.90
CA HIS A 43 -15.10 19.20 -41.56
C HIS A 43 -13.91 19.67 -40.69
N PRO A 44 -13.13 20.68 -41.11
CA PRO A 44 -11.87 21.07 -40.46
C PRO A 44 -11.98 21.44 -38.96
N ARG A 45 -13.13 21.95 -38.53
CA ARG A 45 -13.36 22.25 -37.10
C ARG A 45 -13.62 20.99 -36.27
N LEU A 46 -14.20 19.95 -36.88
CA LEU A 46 -14.43 18.67 -36.22
C LEU A 46 -13.11 17.92 -36.09
N ASP A 47 -12.30 17.93 -37.16
CA ASP A 47 -10.96 17.32 -37.15
C ASP A 47 -10.09 17.93 -36.05
N ARG A 48 -10.01 19.27 -35.98
CA ARG A 48 -9.26 19.97 -34.93
C ARG A 48 -9.79 19.69 -33.52
N ALA A 49 -11.11 19.59 -33.35
CA ALA A 49 -11.70 19.28 -32.05
C ALA A 49 -11.42 17.83 -31.65
N ALA A 50 -11.37 16.91 -32.62
CA ALA A 50 -11.02 15.52 -32.39
C ALA A 50 -9.53 15.36 -32.05
N GLU A 51 -8.63 16.08 -32.72
CA GLU A 51 -7.21 16.14 -32.36
C GLU A 51 -7.02 16.67 -30.92
N ALA A 52 -7.61 17.83 -30.60
CA ALA A 52 -7.49 18.40 -29.25
C ALA A 52 -8.06 17.48 -28.16
N PHE A 53 -9.20 16.83 -28.44
CA PHE A 53 -9.75 15.83 -27.54
C PHE A 53 -8.83 14.63 -27.36
N GLN A 54 -8.17 14.16 -28.43
CA GLN A 54 -7.24 13.04 -28.35
C GLN A 54 -6.01 13.38 -27.52
N ASP A 55 -5.41 14.55 -27.73
CA ASP A 55 -4.25 15.01 -26.97
C ASP A 55 -4.59 15.08 -25.47
N ASP A 56 -5.67 15.79 -25.11
CA ASP A 56 -6.13 15.92 -23.71
C ASP A 56 -6.49 14.55 -23.09
N TRP A 57 -6.94 13.60 -23.91
CA TRP A 57 -7.36 12.28 -23.46
C TRP A 57 -6.17 11.32 -23.27
N GLU A 58 -5.14 11.42 -24.10
CA GLU A 58 -3.88 10.69 -23.93
C GLU A 58 -3.18 11.12 -22.63
N ASP A 59 -3.07 12.44 -22.41
CA ASP A 59 -2.54 13.02 -21.16
C ASP A 59 -3.31 12.51 -19.93
N GLY A 60 -4.65 12.46 -20.02
CA GLY A 60 -5.50 11.98 -18.92
C GLY A 60 -5.35 10.50 -18.60
N ILE A 61 -5.05 9.65 -19.60
CA ILE A 61 -4.77 8.23 -19.39
C ILE A 61 -3.43 8.04 -18.69
N ASP A 62 -2.41 8.78 -19.13
CA ASP A 62 -1.07 8.73 -18.53
C ASP A 62 -1.11 9.14 -17.05
N GLU A 63 -1.83 10.21 -16.70
CA GLU A 63 -2.00 10.66 -15.31
C GLU A 63 -2.70 9.58 -14.44
N ILE A 64 -3.65 8.83 -15.01
CA ILE A 64 -4.31 7.71 -14.31
C ILE A 64 -3.32 6.55 -14.09
N GLY A 65 -2.47 6.25 -15.08
CA GLY A 65 -1.40 5.26 -14.97
C GLY A 65 -0.41 5.61 -13.85
N ASP A 66 0.06 6.86 -13.83
CA ASP A 66 0.98 7.37 -12.82
C ASP A 66 0.39 7.32 -11.41
N LEU A 67 -0.84 7.82 -11.22
CA LEU A 67 -1.54 7.77 -9.94
C LEU A 67 -1.71 6.32 -9.43
N THR A 68 -2.00 5.40 -10.35
CA THR A 68 -2.10 3.98 -10.03
C THR A 68 -0.76 3.43 -9.55
N GLY A 69 0.33 3.75 -10.25
CA GLY A 69 1.69 3.39 -9.85
C GLY A 69 2.03 3.87 -8.45
N ASP A 70 1.74 5.13 -8.15
CA ASP A 70 1.98 5.75 -6.84
C ASP A 70 1.21 5.06 -5.71
N ILE A 71 -0.07 4.71 -5.94
CA ILE A 71 -0.89 3.98 -4.97
C ILE A 71 -0.25 2.61 -4.68
N VAL A 72 0.18 1.89 -5.71
CA VAL A 72 0.81 0.57 -5.57
C VAL A 72 2.12 0.67 -4.79
N GLU A 73 2.96 1.66 -5.09
CA GLU A 73 4.21 1.88 -4.39
C GLU A 73 3.99 2.24 -2.92
N GLY A 74 3.08 3.18 -2.64
CA GLY A 74 2.71 3.58 -1.29
C GLY A 74 2.23 2.40 -0.44
N LEU A 75 1.43 1.51 -1.03
CA LEU A 75 0.96 0.31 -0.35
C LEU A 75 2.11 -0.68 -0.10
N ARG A 76 2.97 -0.96 -1.10
CA ARG A 76 4.18 -1.80 -0.93
C ARG A 76 5.06 -1.29 0.21
N LYS A 77 5.23 0.04 0.32
CA LYS A 77 5.98 0.67 1.40
C LYS A 77 5.31 0.47 2.75
N ALA A 78 4.00 0.69 2.86
CA ALA A 78 3.26 0.47 4.10
C ALA A 78 3.41 -0.98 4.60
N ILE A 79 3.31 -1.96 3.70
CA ILE A 79 3.45 -3.39 4.01
C ILE A 79 4.86 -3.70 4.53
N ARG A 80 5.88 -3.12 3.90
CA ARG A 80 7.27 -3.28 4.35
C ARG A 80 7.45 -2.76 5.78
N VAL A 81 6.96 -1.54 6.05
CA VAL A 81 7.02 -0.93 7.38
C VAL A 81 6.30 -1.80 8.42
N TYR A 82 5.12 -2.35 8.09
CA TYR A 82 4.42 -3.24 9.00
C TYR A 82 5.18 -4.53 9.29
N ARG A 83 5.82 -5.15 8.29
CA ARG A 83 6.64 -6.36 8.47
C ARG A 83 7.88 -6.08 9.31
N GLU A 84 8.57 -4.97 9.05
CA GLU A 84 9.73 -4.54 9.83
C GLU A 84 9.35 -4.27 11.29
N LEU A 85 8.19 -3.64 11.52
CA LEU A 85 7.66 -3.41 12.87
C LEU A 85 7.35 -4.73 13.58
N ASP A 86 6.68 -5.67 12.90
CA ASP A 86 6.32 -6.98 13.47
C ASP A 86 7.56 -7.83 13.78
N GLU A 87 8.58 -7.80 12.92
CA GLU A 87 9.88 -8.45 13.16
C GLU A 87 10.59 -7.82 14.36
N SER A 88 10.63 -6.49 14.46
CA SER A 88 11.24 -5.78 15.59
C SER A 88 10.55 -6.08 16.91
N ILE A 89 9.20 -6.13 16.91
CA ILE A 89 8.41 -6.55 18.08
C ILE A 89 8.75 -8.00 18.42
N ARG A 90 8.75 -8.91 17.44
CA ARG A 90 9.08 -10.33 17.66
C ARG A 90 10.49 -10.52 18.20
N ASP A 91 11.48 -9.77 17.74
CA ASP A 91 12.86 -9.87 18.21
C ASP A 91 12.98 -9.34 19.66
N THR A 92 12.33 -8.22 19.95
CA THR A 92 12.31 -7.60 21.29
C THR A 92 11.59 -8.46 22.33
N PHE A 93 10.46 -9.07 21.97
CA PHE A 93 9.66 -9.91 22.87
C PHE A 93 10.04 -11.40 22.84
N GLY A 94 10.59 -11.90 21.73
CA GLY A 94 11.09 -13.27 21.57
C GLY A 94 12.44 -13.50 22.24
N GLY A 95 13.30 -12.48 22.31
CA GLY A 95 14.52 -12.49 23.11
C GLY A 95 14.26 -12.43 24.63
N GLY A 96 13.08 -11.98 25.06
CA GLY A 96 12.70 -11.85 26.47
C GLY A 96 12.40 -13.16 27.21
N GLN A 97 12.31 -14.30 26.50
CA GLN A 97 12.06 -15.61 27.11
C GLN A 97 13.34 -16.42 27.40
N GLN A 98 14.53 -15.86 27.15
CA GLN A 98 15.81 -16.39 27.61
C GLN A 98 16.45 -15.44 28.63
N GLY A 99 15.72 -15.17 29.71
CA GLY A 99 16.21 -14.39 30.85
C GLY A 99 15.67 -14.86 32.20
N TYR A 100 14.79 -15.87 32.26
CA TYR A 100 14.45 -16.55 33.50
C TYR A 100 15.31 -17.81 33.61
N VAL A 101 16.56 -17.62 34.04
CA VAL A 101 17.35 -18.74 34.56
C VAL A 101 16.57 -19.28 35.75
N ALA A 102 16.07 -20.50 35.64
CA ALA A 102 15.55 -21.28 36.76
C ALA A 102 16.71 -21.62 37.71
N GLY A 103 17.21 -20.60 38.41
CA GLY A 103 18.09 -20.72 39.56
C GLY A 103 17.32 -20.18 40.75
N ALA A 104 16.94 -21.08 41.66
CA ALA A 104 16.40 -20.83 43.00
C ALA A 104 15.60 -19.52 43.16
N GLY A 105 14.27 -19.63 43.06
CA GLY A 105 13.38 -18.49 43.29
C GLY A 105 13.68 -17.81 44.63
N PRO A 106 13.66 -16.46 44.70
CA PRO A 106 13.85 -15.76 45.96
C PRO A 106 12.71 -16.13 46.90
N ASP A 107 13.08 -16.44 48.14
CA ASP A 107 12.18 -16.70 49.26
C ASP A 107 11.05 -15.65 49.31
N PRO A 108 9.76 -16.02 49.36
CA PRO A 108 8.65 -15.07 49.41
C PRO A 108 8.66 -14.13 50.63
N GLY A 109 9.61 -14.29 51.56
CA GLY A 109 9.66 -13.59 52.84
C GLY A 109 10.40 -12.25 52.89
N ASP A 110 11.15 -11.81 51.86
CA ASP A 110 11.98 -10.60 51.97
C ASP A 110 11.69 -9.56 50.87
N SER A 111 10.41 -9.19 50.73
CA SER A 111 10.03 -8.06 49.88
C SER A 111 10.17 -6.74 50.64
N ILE A 112 10.92 -5.80 50.07
CA ILE A 112 11.12 -4.41 50.56
C ILE A 112 9.79 -3.69 50.84
N ILE A 113 8.71 -4.10 50.16
CA ILE A 113 7.35 -3.58 50.34
C ILE A 113 6.77 -3.99 51.71
N ALA A 114 7.01 -5.22 52.18
CA ALA A 114 6.57 -5.67 53.50
C ALA A 114 7.25 -4.88 54.62
N ARG A 115 8.57 -4.64 54.47
CA ARG A 115 9.38 -3.83 55.41
C ARG A 115 8.94 -2.37 55.53
N ARG A 116 8.20 -1.85 54.55
CA ARG A 116 7.68 -0.47 54.55
C ARG A 116 6.27 -0.36 55.12
N LEU A 117 5.53 -1.47 55.19
CA LEU A 117 4.18 -1.53 55.76
C LEU A 117 4.17 -1.86 57.25
N GLU A 118 5.22 -2.50 57.77
CA GLU A 118 5.36 -2.86 59.20
C GLU A 118 6.08 -1.80 60.05
N GLY A 119 6.29 -0.59 59.51
CA GLY A 119 7.00 0.49 60.18
C GLY A 119 6.16 1.76 60.34
N GLU A 120 5.19 1.73 61.26
CA GLU A 120 4.89 2.78 62.27
C GLU A 120 4.25 2.13 63.51
#